data_AF-A0AAN6HA02-F1
#
_entry.id   AF-A0AAN6HA02-F1
#
_cell.length_a   1.000
_cell.length_b   1.000
_cell.length_c   1.000
_cell.angle_alpha   90.00
_cell.angle_beta   90.00
_cell.angle_gamma   90.00
#
_symmetry.space_group_name_H-M   'P 1'
#
loop_
_entity.id
_entity.type
_entity.pdbx_description
1 polymer ?
#
loop_
_entity_poly.entity_id
_entity_poly.type
_entity_poly.pdbx_seq_one_letter_code
_entity_poly.pdbx_strand_id
1 'polypeptide(L)'
;MAPDGGIAACIANSSNPLYPACANSTFIYSAADGGWLIGPAADPLANWLYKATEWVPPFLHYIKDTWAKDLPIAVSEFGFAEPREREKAYLQDILFDPIRSSYYHDYMRAILIALSEGVNVVGCLAWSFVDNFEWASAYGVRFGMQYVNFSDPALPRYYKASFFEYKNAFDIYQEK
;
A
#
# COMPACT_ATOMS: atom_id res chain seq x y z
N MET A 1 -12.63 7.91 12.95
CA MET A 1 -13.76 8.59 13.63
C MET A 1 -13.65 8.40 15.13
N ALA A 2 -14.20 9.30 15.95
CA ALA A 2 -14.28 9.09 17.39
C ALA A 2 -15.22 7.91 17.71
N PRO A 3 -15.05 7.20 18.85
CA PRO A 3 -15.98 6.18 19.30
C PRO A 3 -17.37 6.78 19.56
N ASP A 4 -18.44 6.03 19.29
CA ASP A 4 -19.83 6.51 19.49
C ASP A 4 -20.10 6.95 20.94
N GLY A 5 -19.47 6.27 21.92
CA GLY A 5 -19.52 6.63 23.35
C GLY A 5 -18.58 7.77 23.77
N GLY A 6 -17.82 8.35 22.83
CA GLY A 6 -16.84 9.39 23.07
C GLY A 6 -15.46 8.87 23.50
N ILE A 7 -14.43 9.67 23.20
CA ILE A 7 -13.03 9.33 23.49
C ILE A 7 -12.79 9.19 25.00
N ALA A 8 -13.36 10.08 25.81
CA ALA A 8 -13.17 10.06 27.27
C ALA A 8 -13.68 8.77 27.92
N ALA A 9 -14.86 8.28 27.50
CA ALA A 9 -15.42 7.02 28.00
C ALA A 9 -14.58 5.81 27.56
N CYS A 10 -14.03 5.84 26.35
CA CYS A 10 -13.13 4.80 25.87
C CYS A 10 -11.81 4.77 26.67
N ILE A 11 -11.19 5.93 26.90
CA ILE A 11 -9.93 6.03 27.66
C ILE A 11 -10.10 5.54 29.10
N ALA A 12 -11.25 5.84 29.72
CA ALA A 12 -11.55 5.42 31.09
C ALA A 12 -11.81 3.91 31.25
N ASN A 13 -11.94 3.16 30.14
CA ASN A 13 -12.25 1.74 30.16
C ASN A 13 -11.23 0.95 29.34
N SER A 14 -10.22 0.38 30.01
CA SER A 14 -9.19 -0.45 29.37
C SER A 14 -9.72 -1.76 28.75
N SER A 15 -10.95 -2.16 29.06
CA SER A 15 -11.63 -3.30 28.43
C SER A 15 -12.39 -2.92 27.15
N ASN A 16 -12.44 -1.63 26.78
CA ASN A 16 -13.05 -1.18 25.53
C ASN A 16 -12.21 -1.72 24.33
N PRO A 17 -12.84 -2.32 23.30
CA PRO A 17 -12.10 -2.89 22.16
C PRO A 17 -11.31 -1.86 21.34
N LEU A 18 -11.64 -0.58 21.44
CA LEU A 18 -10.92 0.50 20.77
C LEU A 18 -9.79 1.06 21.64
N TYR A 19 -9.69 0.70 22.91
CA TYR A 19 -8.58 1.10 23.77
C TYR A 19 -7.27 0.43 23.30
N PRO A 20 -6.11 1.13 23.30
CA PRO A 20 -5.88 2.49 23.80
C PRO A 20 -6.09 3.60 22.76
N ALA A 21 -6.24 3.25 21.47
CA ALA A 21 -6.29 4.23 20.38
C ALA A 21 -7.54 5.12 20.43
N CYS A 22 -8.65 4.57 20.94
CA CYS A 22 -9.96 5.20 21.03
C CYS A 22 -10.35 5.91 19.73
N ALA A 23 -10.12 5.22 18.62
CA ALA A 23 -10.44 5.67 17.28
C ALA A 23 -11.05 4.50 16.51
N ASN A 24 -12.15 4.77 15.82
CA ASN A 24 -12.74 3.85 14.86
C ASN A 24 -12.09 4.11 13.49
N SER A 25 -11.22 3.21 13.05
CA SER A 25 -10.66 3.23 11.69
C SER A 25 -11.61 2.48 10.75
N THR A 26 -11.94 3.12 9.64
CA THR A 26 -12.76 2.53 8.58
C THR A 26 -12.13 2.85 7.24
N PHE A 27 -12.21 1.89 6.33
CA PHE A 27 -11.88 2.04 4.91
C PHE A 27 -13.14 2.24 4.06
N ILE A 28 -14.29 2.48 4.70
CA ILE A 28 -15.59 2.75 4.10
C ILE A 28 -15.99 4.19 4.45
N TYR A 29 -16.36 4.97 3.44
CA TYR A 29 -16.93 6.30 3.63
C TYR A 29 -18.25 6.24 4.41
N SER A 30 -18.69 7.37 4.96
CA SER A 30 -19.93 7.39 5.73
C SER A 30 -21.13 6.97 4.84
N ALA A 31 -22.22 6.52 5.47
CA ALA A 31 -23.45 6.20 4.71
C ALA A 31 -24.00 7.43 3.96
N ALA A 32 -23.77 8.64 4.50
CA ALA A 32 -24.15 9.89 3.83
C ALA A 32 -23.31 10.16 2.58
N ASP A 33 -22.07 9.66 2.54
CA ASP A 33 -21.13 9.75 1.42
C ASP A 33 -21.19 8.49 0.52
N GLY A 34 -22.24 7.68 0.66
CA GLY A 34 -22.53 6.53 -0.19
C GLY A 34 -22.00 5.18 0.30
N GLY A 35 -21.21 5.13 1.38
CA GLY A 35 -20.77 3.86 1.96
C GLY A 35 -19.82 3.05 1.09
N TRP A 36 -19.10 3.70 0.16
CA TRP A 36 -18.13 3.05 -0.72
C TRP A 36 -16.76 2.92 -0.05
N LEU A 37 -15.90 2.04 -0.59
CA LEU A 37 -14.52 1.90 -0.14
C LEU A 37 -13.69 3.14 -0.51
N ILE A 38 -12.67 3.44 0.31
CA ILE A 38 -11.67 4.50 0.04
C ILE A 38 -10.81 4.25 -1.21
N GLY A 39 -10.92 3.07 -1.81
CA GLY A 39 -10.24 2.68 -3.03
C GLY A 39 -10.41 1.19 -3.34
N PRO A 40 -9.91 0.71 -4.48
CA PRO A 40 -9.88 -0.71 -4.80
C PRO A 40 -9.24 -1.54 -3.68
N ALA A 41 -9.91 -2.62 -3.26
CA ALA A 41 -9.38 -3.55 -2.27
C ALA A 41 -8.25 -4.40 -2.86
N ALA A 42 -7.25 -4.72 -2.04
CA ALA A 42 -6.22 -5.70 -2.37
C ALA A 42 -6.75 -7.14 -2.22
N ASP A 43 -5.85 -8.12 -2.24
CA ASP A 43 -6.18 -9.52 -1.93
C ASP A 43 -6.94 -9.66 -0.59
N PRO A 44 -7.97 -10.52 -0.50
CA PRO A 44 -8.71 -10.75 0.74
C PRO A 44 -7.85 -11.22 1.94
N LEU A 45 -6.69 -11.84 1.68
CA LEU A 45 -5.72 -12.21 2.72
C LEU A 45 -4.85 -11.02 3.20
N ALA A 46 -5.02 -9.85 2.58
CA ALA A 46 -4.47 -8.56 2.97
C ALA A 46 -5.62 -7.52 3.11
N ASN A 47 -6.67 -7.88 3.86
CA ASN A 47 -7.91 -7.11 4.01
C ASN A 47 -7.77 -5.70 4.63
N TRP A 48 -6.58 -5.35 5.10
CA TRP A 48 -6.23 -4.03 5.61
C TRP A 48 -5.77 -3.07 4.50
N LEU A 49 -5.46 -3.58 3.30
CA LEU A 49 -4.84 -2.83 2.21
C LEU A 49 -5.85 -2.43 1.12
N TYR A 50 -5.84 -1.14 0.79
CA TYR A 50 -6.66 -0.53 -0.26
C TYR A 50 -5.79 0.42 -1.09
N LYS A 51 -6.09 0.55 -2.38
CA LYS A 51 -5.43 1.53 -3.26
C LYS A 51 -6.02 2.92 -2.99
N ALA A 52 -5.55 3.55 -1.92
CA ALA A 52 -5.95 4.89 -1.48
C ALA A 52 -4.83 5.93 -1.76
N THR A 53 -4.26 5.90 -2.97
CA THR A 53 -3.03 6.65 -3.34
C THR A 53 -3.21 8.17 -3.29
N GLU A 54 -4.44 8.67 -3.38
CA GLU A 54 -4.78 10.08 -3.22
C GLU A 54 -4.44 10.65 -1.83
N TRP A 55 -4.33 9.79 -0.81
CA TRP A 55 -4.00 10.19 0.57
C TRP A 55 -2.50 10.27 0.84
N VAL A 56 -1.67 9.81 -0.10
CA VAL A 56 -0.20 9.81 0.06
C VAL A 56 0.37 11.22 0.20
N PRO A 57 0.01 12.23 -0.64
CA PRO A 57 0.57 13.57 -0.49
C PRO A 57 0.16 14.24 0.84
N PRO A 58 -1.12 14.25 1.25
CA PRO A 58 -1.52 14.75 2.57
C PRO A 58 -0.79 14.06 3.72
N PHE A 59 -0.57 12.75 3.63
CA PHE A 59 0.13 12.00 4.67
C PHE A 59 1.62 12.38 4.75
N LEU A 60 2.28 12.59 3.62
CA LEU A 60 3.67 13.04 3.57
C LEU A 60 3.83 14.48 4.12
N HIS A 61 2.90 15.39 3.79
CA HIS A 61 2.86 16.72 4.42
C HIS A 61 2.66 16.63 5.92
N TYR A 62 1.73 15.78 6.38
CA TYR A 62 1.52 15.60 7.81
C TYR A 62 2.77 15.11 8.53
N ILE A 63 3.52 14.16 7.94
CA ILE A 63 4.78 13.68 8.50
C ILE A 63 5.81 14.82 8.58
N LYS A 64 5.98 15.56 7.50
CA LYS A 64 6.85 16.73 7.43
C LYS A 64 6.50 17.74 8.51
N ASP A 65 5.25 18.19 8.56
CA ASP A 65 4.84 19.30 9.43
C ASP A 65 4.85 18.92 10.92
N THR A 66 4.69 17.64 11.24
CA THR A 66 4.64 17.16 12.62
C THR A 66 6.02 16.75 13.16
N TRP A 67 6.85 16.08 12.35
CA TRP A 67 8.11 15.46 12.83
C TRP A 67 9.34 15.76 11.97
N ALA A 68 9.18 16.07 10.68
CA ALA A 68 10.28 16.07 9.72
C ALA A 68 10.42 17.40 8.96
N LYS A 69 10.11 18.53 9.60
CA LYS A 69 9.99 19.85 8.94
C LYS A 69 11.17 20.18 8.02
N ASP A 70 12.38 19.89 8.50
CA ASP A 70 13.64 20.10 7.80
C ASP A 70 14.45 18.80 7.63
N LEU A 71 13.80 17.64 7.80
CA LEU A 71 14.44 16.33 7.71
C LEU A 71 14.00 15.58 6.44
N PRO A 72 14.89 14.76 5.85
CA PRO A 72 14.52 13.90 4.74
C PRO A 72 13.55 12.80 5.19
N ILE A 73 12.59 12.48 4.32
CA ILE A 73 11.62 11.39 4.51
C ILE A 73 11.93 10.30 3.49
N ALA A 74 12.08 9.05 3.96
CA ALA A 74 12.12 7.89 3.11
C ALA A 74 10.77 7.16 3.17
N VAL A 75 10.15 6.90 2.02
CA VAL A 75 9.00 5.99 1.92
C VAL A 75 9.55 4.56 1.97
N SER A 76 9.66 4.02 3.17
CA SER A 76 10.42 2.79 3.41
C SER A 76 9.77 1.53 2.89
N GLU A 77 8.44 1.49 2.78
CA GLU A 77 7.69 0.37 2.19
C GLU A 77 6.37 0.87 1.59
N PHE A 78 6.06 0.43 0.38
CA PHE A 78 4.74 0.55 -0.23
C PHE A 78 4.57 -0.54 -1.30
N GLY A 79 3.37 -1.08 -1.45
CA GLY A 79 3.16 -2.29 -2.24
C GLY A 79 1.69 -2.65 -2.39
N PHE A 80 1.38 -3.52 -3.34
CA PHE A 80 0.02 -3.98 -3.57
C PHE A 80 -0.08 -5.48 -3.79
N ALA A 81 -1.02 -6.11 -3.08
CA ALA A 81 -1.37 -7.50 -3.30
C ALA A 81 -2.48 -7.60 -4.36
N GLU A 82 -2.12 -8.04 -5.56
CA GLU A 82 -3.09 -8.23 -6.66
C GLU A 82 -4.18 -9.23 -6.21
N PRO A 83 -5.47 -8.88 -6.33
CA PRO A 83 -6.54 -9.71 -5.80
C PRO A 83 -6.56 -11.12 -6.40
N ARG A 84 -6.56 -12.12 -5.51
CA ARG A 84 -6.68 -13.55 -5.85
C ARG A 84 -5.62 -14.03 -6.83
N GLU A 85 -4.43 -13.42 -6.82
CA GLU A 85 -3.38 -13.78 -7.77
C GLU A 85 -2.94 -15.24 -7.65
N ARG A 86 -2.96 -15.80 -6.42
CA ARG A 86 -2.69 -17.23 -6.18
C ARG A 86 -3.69 -18.20 -6.82
N GLU A 87 -4.87 -17.72 -7.21
CA GLU A 87 -5.94 -18.53 -7.82
C GLU A 87 -5.78 -18.58 -9.36
N LYS A 88 -4.92 -17.73 -9.94
CA LYS A 88 -4.69 -17.67 -11.38
C LYS A 88 -3.92 -18.91 -11.86
N ALA A 89 -4.41 -19.53 -12.93
CA ALA A 89 -3.84 -20.77 -13.48
C ALA A 89 -2.77 -20.51 -14.55
N TYR A 90 -2.92 -19.46 -15.35
CA TYR A 90 -1.99 -19.12 -16.42
C TYR A 90 -0.95 -18.12 -15.97
N LEU A 91 0.31 -18.38 -16.28
CA LEU A 91 1.41 -17.48 -15.95
C LEU A 91 1.15 -16.07 -16.51
N GLN A 92 0.62 -15.97 -17.73
CA GLN A 92 0.33 -14.70 -18.40
C GLN A 92 -0.67 -13.84 -17.61
N ASP A 93 -1.68 -14.46 -16.98
CA ASP A 93 -2.64 -13.75 -16.13
C ASP A 93 -1.98 -13.24 -14.84
N ILE A 94 -0.96 -13.95 -14.34
CA ILE A 94 -0.18 -13.52 -13.16
C ILE A 94 0.76 -12.38 -13.53
N LEU A 95 1.42 -12.47 -14.69
CA LEU A 95 2.38 -11.46 -15.14
C LEU A 95 1.69 -10.16 -15.55
N PHE A 96 0.45 -10.21 -16.02
CA PHE A 96 -0.38 -9.04 -16.23
C PHE A 96 -1.21 -8.75 -14.97
N ASP A 97 -0.66 -7.90 -14.09
CA ASP A 97 -1.19 -7.52 -12.79
C ASP A 97 -1.66 -6.06 -12.78
N PRO A 98 -2.82 -5.77 -13.38
CA PRO A 98 -3.24 -4.40 -13.69
C PRO A 98 -3.49 -3.54 -12.45
N ILE A 99 -4.00 -4.11 -11.36
CA ILE A 99 -4.30 -3.30 -10.17
C ILE A 99 -3.00 -2.88 -9.49
N ARG A 100 -2.05 -3.81 -9.29
CA ARG A 100 -0.70 -3.55 -8.79
C ARG A 100 0.06 -2.58 -9.68
N SER A 101 0.00 -2.76 -11.00
CA SER A 101 0.59 -1.83 -11.98
C SER A 101 0.05 -0.41 -11.80
N SER A 102 -1.28 -0.27 -11.76
CA SER A 102 -1.93 1.03 -11.55
C SER A 102 -1.66 1.62 -10.16
N TYR A 103 -1.45 0.77 -9.14
CA TYR A 103 -1.05 1.21 -7.80
C TYR A 103 0.33 1.85 -7.84
N TYR A 104 1.35 1.19 -8.43
CA TYR A 104 2.68 1.79 -8.51
C TYR A 104 2.69 3.09 -9.32
N HIS A 105 2.00 3.12 -10.46
CA HIS A 105 1.84 4.35 -11.23
C HIS A 105 1.28 5.49 -10.38
N ASP A 106 0.15 5.26 -9.69
CA ASP A 106 -0.54 6.32 -8.93
C ASP A 106 0.20 6.70 -7.64
N TYR A 107 0.85 5.74 -6.97
CA TYR A 107 1.63 6.00 -5.76
C TYR A 107 2.90 6.80 -6.07
N MET A 108 3.61 6.45 -7.16
CA MET A 108 4.78 7.20 -7.62
C MET A 108 4.38 8.63 -8.03
N ARG A 109 3.27 8.79 -8.76
CA ARG A 109 2.73 10.10 -9.08
C ARG A 109 2.40 10.91 -7.82
N ALA A 110 1.83 10.28 -6.80
CA ALA A 110 1.52 10.95 -5.55
C ALA A 110 2.78 11.40 -4.78
N ILE A 111 3.84 10.59 -4.76
CA ILE A 111 5.14 11.01 -4.21
C ILE A 111 5.71 12.22 -4.96
N LEU A 112 5.62 12.21 -6.30
CA LEU A 112 6.08 13.34 -7.13
C LEU A 112 5.29 14.62 -6.86
N ILE A 113 3.97 14.53 -6.60
CA ILE A 113 3.16 15.67 -6.17
C ILE A 113 3.71 16.23 -4.85
N ALA A 114 3.90 15.38 -3.83
CA ALA A 114 4.44 15.83 -2.54
C ALA A 114 5.84 16.46 -2.66
N LEU A 115 6.71 15.89 -3.50
CA LEU A 115 8.02 16.46 -3.85
C LEU A 115 7.88 17.85 -4.46
N SER A 116 6.98 18.02 -5.43
CA SER A 116 6.72 19.31 -6.09
C SER A 116 6.16 20.37 -5.13
N GLU A 117 5.54 19.95 -4.03
CA GLU A 117 4.99 20.79 -2.97
C GLU A 117 6.00 21.01 -1.81
N GLY A 118 7.26 20.63 -2.00
CA GLY A 118 8.35 20.90 -1.07
C GLY A 118 8.46 19.92 0.10
N VAL A 119 7.92 18.70 -0.02
CA VAL A 119 8.26 17.61 0.89
C VAL A 119 9.61 17.00 0.47
N ASN A 120 10.57 16.90 1.39
CA ASN A 120 11.89 16.34 1.11
C ASN A 120 11.87 14.80 1.13
N VAL A 121 11.34 14.17 0.08
CA VAL A 121 11.36 12.71 -0.07
C VAL A 121 12.67 12.27 -0.73
N VAL A 122 13.48 11.47 -0.03
CA VAL A 122 14.82 11.07 -0.51
C VAL A 122 14.87 9.68 -1.13
N GLY A 123 13.79 8.92 -1.03
CA GLY A 123 13.70 7.58 -1.59
C GLY A 123 12.37 6.94 -1.32
N CYS A 124 12.04 5.96 -2.16
CA CYS A 124 10.89 5.09 -1.98
C CYS A 124 11.30 3.65 -2.30
N LEU A 125 10.83 2.71 -1.48
CA LEU A 125 11.21 1.31 -1.57
C LEU A 125 9.95 0.45 -1.71
N ALA A 126 9.77 -0.15 -2.88
CA ALA A 126 8.63 -1.02 -3.15
C ALA A 126 8.72 -2.33 -2.34
N TRP A 127 7.66 -2.65 -1.61
CA TRP A 127 7.40 -3.99 -1.07
C TRP A 127 6.55 -4.78 -2.08
N SER A 128 7.06 -5.79 -2.76
CA SER A 128 8.44 -6.25 -2.71
C SER A 128 8.94 -6.68 -4.08
N PHE A 129 10.24 -6.92 -4.20
CA PHE A 129 10.84 -7.26 -5.48
C PHE A 129 10.44 -8.66 -5.99
N VAL A 130 10.03 -9.58 -5.12
CA VAL A 130 9.61 -10.96 -5.43
C VAL A 130 8.46 -11.39 -4.53
N ASP A 131 7.60 -12.28 -5.02
CA ASP A 131 6.66 -12.97 -4.15
C ASP A 131 7.43 -13.70 -3.03
N ASN A 132 6.99 -13.52 -1.79
CA ASN A 132 7.74 -13.94 -0.61
C ASN A 132 6.81 -14.59 0.44
N PHE A 133 7.36 -14.86 1.63
CA PHE A 133 6.61 -15.35 2.78
C PHE A 133 6.04 -14.16 3.56
N GLU A 134 4.72 -13.95 3.46
CA GLU A 134 4.00 -12.82 4.06
C GLU A 134 3.40 -13.21 5.42
N TRP A 135 4.28 -13.42 6.40
CA TRP A 135 3.91 -13.62 7.81
C TRP A 135 2.82 -14.68 8.03
N ALA A 136 1.69 -14.32 8.65
CA ALA A 136 0.56 -15.20 8.92
C ALA A 136 -0.12 -15.72 7.63
N SER A 137 0.00 -14.97 6.53
CA SER A 137 -0.51 -15.37 5.22
C SER A 137 0.44 -16.31 4.47
N ALA A 138 1.66 -16.53 4.99
CA ALA A 138 2.70 -17.35 4.37
C ALA A 138 2.84 -17.02 2.86
N TYR A 139 2.81 -18.02 1.98
CA TYR A 139 2.85 -17.83 0.52
C TYR A 139 1.45 -17.60 -0.11
N GLY A 140 0.44 -17.23 0.69
CA GLY A 140 -0.92 -17.01 0.21
C GLY A 140 -1.09 -15.65 -0.48
N VAL A 141 -0.53 -14.59 0.10
CA VAL A 141 -0.54 -13.24 -0.47
C VAL A 141 0.66 -13.06 -1.40
N ARG A 142 0.48 -12.26 -2.46
CA ARG A 142 1.51 -11.97 -3.46
C ARG A 142 1.77 -10.46 -3.54
N PHE A 143 2.84 -9.99 -2.93
CA PHE A 143 3.27 -8.58 -3.02
C PHE A 143 4.32 -8.32 -4.11
N GLY A 144 4.90 -9.38 -4.67
CA GLY A 144 6.05 -9.27 -5.53
C GLY A 144 5.75 -8.61 -6.86
N MET A 145 6.64 -7.74 -7.32
CA MET A 145 6.72 -7.33 -8.72
C MET A 145 7.32 -8.42 -9.63
N GLN A 146 7.85 -9.49 -9.03
CA GLN A 146 8.23 -10.72 -9.72
C GLN A 146 7.45 -11.90 -9.16
N TYR A 147 6.86 -12.68 -10.05
CA TYR A 147 6.25 -13.96 -9.70
C TYR A 147 7.35 -14.96 -9.34
N VAL A 148 7.12 -15.74 -8.28
CA VAL A 148 7.95 -16.88 -7.92
C VAL A 148 7.13 -18.15 -8.06
N ASN A 149 7.61 -19.10 -8.86
CA ASN A 149 6.97 -20.41 -8.94
C ASN A 149 7.37 -21.29 -7.76
N PHE A 150 6.53 -21.30 -6.71
CA PHE A 150 6.76 -22.11 -5.50
C PHE A 150 6.56 -23.62 -5.69
N SER A 151 5.97 -24.05 -6.80
CA SER A 151 5.79 -25.47 -7.12
C SER A 151 7.03 -26.10 -7.76
N ASP A 152 7.96 -25.28 -8.26
CA ASP A 152 9.22 -25.72 -8.83
C ASP A 152 10.35 -25.54 -7.80
N PRO A 153 11.14 -26.59 -7.47
CA PRO A 153 12.24 -26.49 -6.51
C PRO A 153 13.33 -25.47 -6.89
N ALA A 154 13.46 -25.13 -8.18
CA ALA A 154 14.39 -24.09 -8.63
C ALA A 154 13.86 -22.67 -8.35
N LEU A 155 12.58 -22.53 -7.98
CA LEU A 155 11.92 -21.26 -7.70
C LEU A 155 12.15 -20.22 -8.82
N PRO A 156 11.85 -20.50 -10.10
CA PRO A 156 12.09 -19.52 -11.16
C PRO A 156 11.28 -18.23 -10.93
N ARG A 157 11.88 -17.10 -11.33
CA ARG A 157 11.33 -15.74 -11.18
C ARG A 157 10.92 -15.17 -12.53
N TYR A 158 9.82 -14.44 -12.56
CA TYR A 158 9.27 -13.82 -13.77
C TYR A 158 8.79 -12.40 -13.48
N TYR A 159 9.23 -11.41 -14.25
CA TYR A 159 8.78 -10.03 -14.10
C TYR A 159 7.29 -9.90 -14.42
N LYS A 160 6.55 -9.25 -13.51
CA LYS A 160 5.17 -8.82 -13.75
C LYS A 160 5.17 -7.42 -14.38
N ALA A 161 4.06 -7.00 -14.95
CA ALA A 161 3.90 -5.68 -15.57
C ALA A 161 4.21 -4.56 -14.57
N SER A 162 3.83 -4.74 -13.30
CA SER A 162 4.08 -3.76 -12.24
C SER A 162 5.56 -3.44 -12.02
N PHE A 163 6.47 -4.39 -12.29
CA PHE A 163 7.91 -4.14 -12.21
C PHE A 163 8.33 -3.02 -13.18
N PHE A 164 7.80 -3.07 -14.39
CA PHE A 164 8.12 -2.09 -15.43
C PHE A 164 7.49 -0.73 -15.12
N GLU A 165 6.28 -0.69 -14.54
CA GLU A 165 5.69 0.57 -14.05
C GLU A 165 6.58 1.25 -13.00
N TYR A 166 7.02 0.49 -11.99
CA TYR A 166 7.90 1.02 -10.94
C TYR A 166 9.25 1.47 -11.51
N LYS A 167 9.90 0.65 -12.34
CA LYS A 167 11.17 0.98 -13.00
C LYS A 167 11.05 2.25 -13.86
N ASN A 168 10.01 2.35 -14.68
CA ASN A 168 9.83 3.45 -15.62
C ASN A 168 9.66 4.79 -14.89
N ALA A 169 9.07 4.80 -13.70
CA ALA A 169 8.97 6.02 -12.89
C ALA A 169 10.36 6.61 -12.59
N PHE A 170 11.37 5.79 -12.25
CA PHE A 170 12.73 6.29 -12.03
C PHE A 170 13.41 6.70 -13.34
N ASP A 171 13.25 5.92 -14.41
CA ASP A 171 13.85 6.28 -15.71
C ASP A 171 13.37 7.65 -16.22
N ILE A 172 12.12 8.02 -15.91
CA ILE A 172 11.50 9.28 -16.35
C ILE A 172 11.83 10.43 -15.40
N TYR A 173 11.75 10.21 -14.08
CA TYR A 173 11.72 11.29 -13.09
C TYR A 173 12.96 11.40 -12.21
N GLN A 174 13.85 10.40 -12.20
CA GLN A 174 15.07 10.48 -11.42
C GLN A 174 16.05 11.49 -12.05
N GLU A 175 16.50 12.45 -11.25
CA GLU A 175 17.56 13.39 -11.65
C GLU A 175 18.87 12.62 -11.95
N LYS A 176 19.58 13.05 -12.99
CA LYS A 176 20.82 12.42 -13.50
C LYS A 176 22.07 13.13 -13.00
#